data_AF-A0A956QT78-F1
#
_entry.id   AF-A0A956QT78-F1
#
_cell.length_a   1.000
_cell.length_b   1.000
_cell.length_c   1.000
_cell.angle_alpha   90.00
_cell.angle_beta   90.00
_cell.angle_gamma   90.00
#
_symmetry.space_group_name_H-M   'P 1'
#
loop_
_entity.id
_entity.type
_entity.pdbx_description
1 polymer ?
#
loop_
_entity_poly.entity_id
_entity_poly.type
_entity_poly.pdbx_seq_one_letter_code
_entity_poly.pdbx_strand_id
1 'polypeptide(L)'
;GAPLYMSPDQGLGNRYDARSEVYSLGCVLFEALTGRPPFRGDTAIETLRLHAEESPPVPENLPAGLSDIILRCLAKVPESRFQSIKEMKIALERVGEEVGEEVEEAPAAADRISKQRRLYLLLGSVAVVAVVGALVMFSVRDSVHDSKPAARHLPDPSAAAEKQTREGWRGYQKEKNFFSTIPTEVVDKQFGWTGGKWQFKQIKKRGSIEAGGHEVSDDDFKLLVGKDFDQLKLTMESKATGSGLDYIEGHKLQSFWSMSPRFDDGGAARLADFPDLTLVKIHFTRNLTVQAFRDIARLPKLRGLELRSVKMPAGALEALSECRTLRKLMMEMAEPVVNKDLAPLTRLRHLRILRLNSLGQLDDGCMPYIMKMRLETLEIGLTGISDAGLAQLVSMKSLKYLGLSLAHPNEPEIRATTREKAGPGISAEGLSRFKRLRPDCKVRETDDLSGVSLF
;
A
#
# COMPACT_ATOMS: atom_id res chain seq x y z
N GLY A 1 -0.12 -5.69 -11.45
CA GLY A 1 -0.90 -5.22 -12.62
C GLY A 1 -1.53 -3.88 -12.29
N ALA A 2 -1.98 -3.10 -13.29
CA ALA A 2 -2.71 -1.88 -13.00
C ALA A 2 -4.08 -2.20 -12.34
N PRO A 3 -4.55 -1.42 -11.35
CA PRO A 3 -5.78 -1.68 -10.58
C PRO A 3 -7.02 -1.96 -11.44
N LEU A 4 -7.13 -1.34 -12.61
CA LEU A 4 -8.24 -1.48 -13.57
C LEU A 4 -8.41 -2.88 -14.17
N TYR A 5 -7.37 -3.71 -14.12
CA TYR A 5 -7.36 -5.06 -14.69
C TYR A 5 -6.96 -6.11 -13.68
N MET A 6 -6.79 -5.71 -12.41
CA MET A 6 -6.30 -6.61 -11.39
C MET A 6 -7.41 -7.54 -10.93
N SER A 7 -7.12 -8.84 -10.87
CA SER A 7 -8.06 -9.80 -10.31
C SER A 7 -8.30 -9.55 -8.81
N PRO A 8 -9.48 -9.91 -8.28
CA PRO A 8 -9.77 -9.81 -6.85
C PRO A 8 -8.66 -10.43 -5.99
N ASP A 9 -8.17 -11.60 -6.42
CA ASP A 9 -7.15 -12.36 -5.68
C ASP A 9 -5.81 -11.63 -5.69
N GLN A 10 -5.44 -11.00 -6.80
CA GLN A 10 -4.23 -10.17 -6.89
C GLN A 10 -4.38 -8.87 -6.07
N GLY A 11 -5.54 -8.21 -6.13
CA GLY A 11 -5.82 -6.97 -5.37
C GLY A 11 -5.84 -7.17 -3.87
N LEU A 12 -6.21 -8.37 -3.43
CA LEU A 12 -6.23 -8.79 -2.03
C LEU A 12 -4.91 -9.44 -1.57
N GLY A 13 -3.93 -9.61 -2.45
CA GLY A 13 -2.65 -10.26 -2.13
C GLY A 13 -2.74 -11.77 -1.86
N ASN A 14 -3.82 -12.42 -2.33
CA ASN A 14 -3.98 -13.88 -2.28
C ASN A 14 -3.03 -14.58 -3.26
N ARG A 15 -2.92 -15.92 -3.15
CA ARG A 15 -2.23 -16.72 -4.17
C ARG A 15 -2.94 -16.52 -5.51
N TYR A 16 -2.24 -15.91 -6.46
CA TYR A 16 -2.69 -15.78 -7.84
C TYR A 16 -2.10 -16.93 -8.67
N ASP A 17 -2.90 -17.43 -9.60
CA ASP A 17 -2.52 -18.47 -10.55
C ASP A 17 -3.07 -18.10 -11.95
N ALA A 18 -3.08 -19.05 -12.88
CA ALA A 18 -3.55 -18.81 -14.25
C ALA A 18 -4.99 -18.23 -14.34
N ARG A 19 -5.82 -18.41 -13.30
CA ARG A 19 -7.20 -17.90 -13.23
C ARG A 19 -7.26 -16.41 -12.91
N SER A 20 -6.18 -15.84 -12.37
CA SER A 20 -6.04 -14.38 -12.23
C SER A 20 -5.77 -13.72 -13.57
N GLU A 21 -4.99 -14.37 -14.44
CA GLU A 21 -4.74 -13.90 -15.81
C GLU A 21 -6.01 -13.97 -16.68
N VAL A 22 -6.85 -15.00 -16.48
CA VAL A 22 -8.19 -15.09 -17.11
C VAL A 22 -9.06 -13.88 -16.74
N TYR A 23 -9.02 -13.45 -15.49
CA TYR A 23 -9.78 -12.29 -15.03
C TYR A 23 -9.25 -10.99 -15.68
N SER A 24 -7.94 -10.78 -15.65
CA SER A 24 -7.32 -9.60 -16.27
C SER A 24 -7.62 -9.51 -17.77
N LEU A 25 -7.57 -10.65 -18.48
CA LEU A 25 -7.98 -10.72 -19.88
C LEU A 25 -9.47 -10.41 -20.07
N GLY A 26 -10.34 -10.85 -19.14
CA GLY A 26 -11.75 -10.48 -19.10
C GLY A 26 -11.96 -8.96 -18.96
N CYS A 27 -11.18 -8.27 -18.12
CA CYS A 27 -11.23 -6.81 -17.99
C CYS A 27 -10.81 -6.11 -19.29
N VAL A 28 -9.75 -6.59 -19.94
CA VAL A 28 -9.27 -6.05 -21.22
C VAL A 28 -10.31 -6.25 -22.32
N LEU A 29 -10.93 -7.44 -22.39
CA LEU A 29 -12.01 -7.70 -23.36
C LEU A 29 -13.22 -6.81 -23.11
N PHE A 30 -13.63 -6.65 -21.85
CA PHE A 30 -14.72 -5.75 -21.47
C PHE A 30 -14.41 -4.31 -21.93
N GLU A 31 -13.20 -3.80 -21.65
CA GLU A 31 -12.82 -2.45 -22.04
C GLU A 31 -12.71 -2.27 -23.56
N ALA A 32 -12.11 -3.23 -24.27
CA ALA A 32 -11.98 -3.17 -25.71
C ALA A 32 -13.35 -3.11 -26.42
N LEU A 33 -14.37 -3.73 -25.84
CA LEU A 33 -15.70 -3.83 -26.41
C LEU A 33 -16.66 -2.72 -25.95
N THR A 34 -16.44 -2.15 -24.76
CA THR A 34 -17.34 -1.13 -24.18
C THR A 34 -16.72 0.27 -24.11
N GLY A 35 -15.42 0.40 -24.40
CA GLY A 35 -14.66 1.66 -24.33
C GLY A 35 -14.33 2.12 -22.90
N ARG A 36 -14.64 1.33 -21.87
CA ARG A 36 -14.35 1.62 -20.47
C ARG A 36 -14.06 0.34 -19.69
N PRO A 37 -13.19 0.35 -18.67
CA PRO A 37 -12.95 -0.83 -17.85
C PRO A 37 -14.22 -1.22 -17.09
N PRO A 38 -14.37 -2.50 -16.69
CA PRO A 38 -15.55 -2.96 -15.97
C PRO A 38 -15.70 -2.23 -14.63
N PHE A 39 -14.59 -1.85 -14.01
CA PHE A 39 -14.58 -1.11 -12.76
C PHE A 39 -13.58 0.04 -12.81
N ARG A 40 -14.00 1.18 -12.28
CA ARG A 40 -13.16 2.36 -12.13
C ARG A 40 -13.64 3.15 -10.92
N GLY A 41 -12.81 3.17 -9.88
CA GLY A 41 -13.02 4.01 -8.70
C GLY A 41 -12.25 5.32 -8.80
N ASP A 42 -12.60 6.27 -7.93
CA ASP A 42 -11.89 7.56 -7.83
C ASP A 42 -10.43 7.40 -7.34
N THR A 43 -10.11 6.25 -6.76
CA THR A 43 -8.76 5.88 -6.32
C THR A 43 -8.43 4.43 -6.74
N ALA A 44 -7.15 4.08 -6.71
CA ALA A 44 -6.70 2.70 -6.94
C ALA A 44 -7.34 1.73 -5.94
N ILE A 45 -7.43 2.12 -4.66
CA ILE A 45 -8.06 1.30 -3.60
C ILE A 45 -9.55 1.10 -3.90
N GLU A 46 -10.25 2.14 -4.32
CA GLU A 46 -11.68 2.02 -4.68
C GLU A 46 -11.85 1.14 -5.93
N THR A 47 -10.96 1.26 -6.91
CA THR A 47 -10.96 0.38 -8.10
C THR A 47 -10.76 -1.08 -7.71
N LEU A 48 -9.80 -1.39 -6.84
CA LEU A 48 -9.59 -2.75 -6.33
C LEU A 48 -10.78 -3.25 -5.49
N ARG A 49 -11.43 -2.38 -4.71
CA ARG A 49 -12.67 -2.71 -3.98
C ARG A 49 -13.79 -3.10 -4.95
N LEU A 50 -13.99 -2.32 -6.02
CA LEU A 50 -14.98 -2.64 -7.05
C LEU A 50 -14.65 -3.99 -7.73
N HIS A 51 -13.37 -4.24 -8.02
CA HIS A 51 -12.93 -5.56 -8.50
C HIS A 51 -13.23 -6.67 -7.49
N ALA A 52 -13.13 -6.44 -6.19
CA ALA A 52 -13.38 -7.44 -5.16
C ALA A 52 -14.87 -7.69 -4.85
N GLU A 53 -15.68 -6.64 -4.80
CA GLU A 53 -17.02 -6.66 -4.18
C GLU A 53 -18.16 -6.39 -5.19
N GLU A 54 -17.94 -5.48 -6.14
CA GLU A 54 -19.03 -5.01 -7.00
C GLU A 54 -19.37 -6.04 -8.08
N SER A 55 -20.65 -6.29 -8.35
CA SER A 55 -21.02 -7.21 -9.42
C SER A 55 -20.52 -6.66 -10.77
N PRO A 56 -19.91 -7.50 -11.64
CA PRO A 56 -19.43 -7.02 -12.94
C PRO A 56 -20.61 -6.45 -13.74
N PRO A 57 -20.45 -5.24 -14.31
CA PRO A 57 -21.48 -4.68 -15.17
C PRO A 57 -21.71 -5.62 -16.36
N VAL A 58 -22.97 -5.78 -16.75
CA VAL A 58 -23.31 -6.52 -17.96
C VAL A 58 -22.97 -5.63 -19.16
N PRO A 59 -22.08 -6.07 -20.07
CA PRO A 59 -21.77 -5.29 -21.26
C PRO A 59 -22.98 -5.24 -22.19
N GLU A 60 -23.49 -4.05 -22.43
CA GLU A 60 -24.63 -3.81 -23.32
C GLU A 60 -24.22 -3.96 -24.79
N ASN A 61 -25.17 -4.39 -25.64
CA ASN A 61 -24.99 -4.50 -27.10
C ASN A 61 -23.94 -5.53 -27.57
N LEU A 62 -23.69 -6.58 -26.78
CA LEU A 62 -22.87 -7.74 -27.19
C LEU A 62 -23.74 -9.00 -27.38
N PRO A 63 -23.35 -9.93 -28.27
CA PRO A 63 -23.96 -11.26 -28.33
C PRO A 63 -23.94 -11.93 -26.95
N ALA A 64 -25.03 -12.62 -26.60
CA ALA A 64 -25.21 -13.21 -25.27
C ALA A 64 -24.04 -14.11 -24.86
N GLY A 65 -23.58 -14.98 -25.77
CA GLY A 65 -22.44 -15.87 -25.51
C GLY A 65 -21.14 -15.12 -25.21
N LEU A 66 -20.91 -13.95 -25.83
CA LEU A 66 -19.72 -13.14 -25.55
C LEU A 66 -19.84 -12.40 -24.21
N SER A 67 -21.04 -11.91 -23.88
CA SER A 67 -21.33 -11.31 -22.57
C SER A 67 -21.11 -12.33 -21.43
N ASP A 68 -21.61 -13.56 -21.61
CA ASP A 68 -21.47 -14.64 -20.63
C ASP A 68 -20.01 -15.04 -20.40
N ILE A 69 -19.20 -15.09 -21.47
CA ILE A 69 -17.76 -15.36 -21.36
C ILE A 69 -17.07 -14.25 -20.56
N ILE A 70 -17.37 -12.98 -20.85
CA ILE A 70 -16.78 -11.85 -20.14
C ILE A 70 -17.19 -11.87 -18.66
N LEU A 71 -18.46 -12.08 -18.36
CA LEU A 71 -18.96 -12.17 -16.98
C LEU A 71 -18.35 -13.36 -16.23
N ARG A 72 -18.15 -14.50 -16.89
CA ARG A 72 -17.48 -15.66 -16.31
C ARG A 72 -15.99 -15.39 -16.03
N CYS A 73 -15.30 -14.64 -16.88
CA CYS A 73 -13.93 -14.20 -16.61
C CYS A 73 -13.87 -13.26 -15.40
N LEU A 74 -14.85 -12.35 -15.30
CA LEU A 74 -14.96 -11.36 -14.22
C LEU A 74 -15.59 -11.92 -12.92
N ALA A 75 -15.82 -13.23 -12.84
CA ALA A 75 -16.34 -13.86 -11.63
C ALA A 75 -15.38 -13.63 -10.45
N LYS A 76 -15.92 -13.31 -9.27
CA LYS A 76 -15.10 -12.94 -8.11
C LYS A 76 -14.33 -14.15 -7.56
N VAL A 77 -14.97 -15.31 -7.51
CA VAL A 77 -14.38 -16.57 -7.05
C VAL A 77 -13.57 -17.22 -8.19
N PRO A 78 -12.27 -17.54 -8.00
CA PRO A 78 -11.43 -18.15 -9.03
C PRO A 78 -11.98 -19.46 -9.61
N GLU A 79 -12.63 -20.28 -8.79
CA GLU A 79 -13.23 -21.56 -9.18
C GLU A 79 -14.41 -21.37 -10.14
N SER A 80 -15.07 -20.21 -10.12
CA SER A 80 -16.16 -19.87 -11.03
C SER A 80 -15.68 -19.35 -12.39
N ARG A 81 -14.38 -19.08 -12.54
CA ARG A 81 -13.77 -18.62 -13.80
C ARG A 81 -13.43 -19.81 -14.71
N PHE A 82 -12.97 -19.51 -15.92
CA PHE A 82 -12.24 -20.50 -16.71
C PHE A 82 -10.97 -20.92 -15.96
N GLN A 83 -10.72 -22.22 -15.88
CA GLN A 83 -9.58 -22.75 -15.14
C GLN A 83 -8.27 -22.62 -15.95
N SER A 84 -8.36 -22.28 -17.24
CA SER A 84 -7.22 -21.94 -18.09
C SER A 84 -7.62 -21.04 -19.25
N ILE A 85 -6.63 -20.32 -19.82
CA ILE A 85 -6.79 -19.56 -21.07
C ILE A 85 -7.20 -20.48 -22.24
N LYS A 86 -6.78 -21.76 -22.23
CA LYS A 86 -7.19 -22.74 -23.24
C LYS A 86 -8.70 -23.01 -23.19
N GLU A 87 -9.26 -23.12 -22.00
CA GLU A 87 -10.71 -23.31 -21.81
C GLU A 87 -11.48 -22.06 -22.27
N MET A 88 -11.00 -20.87 -21.93
CA MET A 88 -11.57 -19.60 -22.39
C MET A 88 -11.52 -19.46 -23.92
N LYS A 89 -10.41 -19.86 -24.55
CA LYS A 89 -10.25 -19.87 -26.01
C LYS A 89 -11.30 -20.76 -26.69
N ILE A 90 -11.52 -21.98 -26.18
CA ILE A 90 -12.53 -22.90 -26.73
C ILE A 90 -13.93 -22.28 -26.64
N ALA A 91 -14.25 -21.60 -25.53
CA ALA A 91 -15.54 -20.92 -25.39
C ALA A 91 -15.69 -19.75 -26.39
N LEU A 92 -14.64 -18.97 -26.61
CA LEU A 92 -14.62 -17.88 -27.60
C LEU A 92 -14.74 -18.39 -29.04
N GLU A 93 -14.10 -19.52 -29.36
CA GLU A 93 -14.20 -20.15 -30.68
C GLU A 93 -15.63 -20.61 -30.98
N ARG A 94 -16.33 -21.20 -30.00
CA ARG A 94 -17.74 -21.61 -30.15
C ARG A 94 -18.67 -20.42 -30.39
N VAL A 95 -18.50 -19.32 -29.67
CA VAL A 95 -19.29 -18.10 -29.93
C VAL A 95 -18.97 -17.53 -31.31
N GLY A 96 -17.72 -17.65 -31.78
CA GLY A 96 -17.33 -17.28 -33.14
C GLY A 96 -17.94 -18.16 -34.23
N GLU A 97 -18.15 -19.45 -33.94
CA GLU A 97 -18.85 -20.41 -34.82
C GLU A 97 -20.36 -20.15 -34.83
N GLU A 98 -20.99 -19.91 -33.68
CA GLU A 98 -22.43 -19.59 -33.55
C GLU A 98 -22.80 -18.25 -34.21
N VAL A 99 -21.95 -17.22 -34.06
CA VAL A 99 -22.10 -15.93 -34.76
C VAL A 99 -21.77 -16.07 -36.27
N GLY A 100 -21.03 -17.12 -36.65
CA GLY A 100 -20.80 -17.51 -38.04
C GLY A 100 -21.97 -18.26 -38.67
N GLU A 101 -22.67 -19.09 -37.89
CA GLU A 101 -23.84 -19.87 -38.29
C GLU A 101 -25.13 -19.03 -38.35
N GLU A 102 -25.31 -18.01 -37.48
CA GLU A 102 -26.41 -17.02 -37.60
C GLU A 102 -26.37 -16.22 -38.91
N VAL A 103 -25.25 -16.23 -39.63
CA VAL A 103 -25.10 -15.59 -40.96
C VAL A 103 -25.43 -16.57 -42.11
N GLU A 104 -25.57 -17.87 -41.86
CA GLU A 104 -25.91 -18.89 -42.87
C GLU A 104 -27.41 -19.24 -42.97
N GLU A 105 -28.24 -18.92 -41.96
CA GLU A 105 -29.70 -19.21 -41.96
C GLU A 105 -30.61 -18.03 -42.39
N ALA A 106 -30.13 -17.11 -43.22
CA ALA A 106 -31.01 -16.17 -43.94
C ALA A 106 -31.29 -16.68 -45.36
N PRO A 107 -32.54 -16.95 -45.76
CA PRO A 107 -32.83 -17.50 -47.08
C PRO A 107 -32.53 -16.47 -48.18
N ALA A 108 -32.11 -17.03 -49.31
CA ALA A 108 -31.67 -16.34 -50.52
C ALA A 108 -32.59 -15.19 -50.96
N ALA A 109 -32.09 -13.95 -50.83
CA ALA A 109 -32.47 -12.84 -51.67
C ALA A 109 -31.18 -12.20 -52.22
N ALA A 110 -30.70 -12.81 -53.30
CA ALA A 110 -29.98 -12.22 -54.42
C ALA A 110 -29.04 -11.03 -54.14
N ASP A 111 -27.75 -11.36 -54.23
CA ASP A 111 -26.88 -10.76 -55.24
C ASP A 111 -26.76 -9.22 -55.21
N ARG A 112 -25.99 -8.70 -54.24
CA ARG A 112 -25.17 -7.49 -54.41
C ARG A 112 -24.28 -7.24 -53.19
N ILE A 113 -23.06 -6.79 -53.48
CA ILE A 113 -22.03 -6.25 -52.57
C ILE A 113 -21.01 -7.29 -52.08
N SER A 114 -20.24 -7.77 -53.05
CA SER A 114 -18.83 -8.12 -52.90
C SER A 114 -17.96 -6.86 -52.69
N LYS A 115 -16.76 -7.05 -52.13
CA LYS A 115 -15.63 -6.09 -51.91
C LYS A 115 -15.61 -5.22 -50.64
N GLN A 116 -16.74 -4.78 -50.06
CA GLN A 116 -16.70 -3.92 -48.86
C GLN A 116 -16.30 -4.65 -47.56
N ARG A 117 -16.70 -5.91 -47.35
CA ARG A 117 -16.33 -6.68 -46.14
C ARG A 117 -14.82 -6.99 -46.02
N ARG A 118 -14.11 -7.20 -47.14
CA ARG A 118 -12.64 -7.33 -47.14
C ARG A 118 -11.94 -6.00 -46.83
N LEU A 119 -12.54 -4.88 -47.20
CA LEU A 119 -12.03 -3.54 -46.92
C LEU A 119 -12.14 -3.20 -45.42
N TYR A 120 -13.24 -3.58 -44.74
CA TYR A 120 -13.39 -3.33 -43.29
C TYR A 120 -12.50 -4.23 -42.42
N LEU A 121 -12.24 -5.48 -42.82
CA LEU A 121 -11.28 -6.35 -42.12
C LEU A 121 -9.83 -5.88 -42.28
N LEU A 122 -9.46 -5.31 -43.44
CA LEU A 122 -8.15 -4.69 -43.65
C LEU A 122 -8.04 -3.34 -42.91
N LEU A 123 -9.09 -2.49 -42.92
CA LEU A 123 -9.11 -1.21 -42.20
C LEU A 123 -9.05 -1.37 -40.68
N GLY A 124 -9.66 -2.43 -40.12
CA GLY A 124 -9.57 -2.75 -38.69
C GLY A 124 -8.14 -3.07 -38.25
N SER A 125 -7.37 -3.82 -39.06
CA SER A 125 -5.96 -4.12 -38.77
C SER A 125 -5.03 -2.91 -38.90
N VAL A 126 -5.32 -1.99 -39.82
CA VAL A 126 -4.55 -0.74 -40.01
C VAL A 126 -4.85 0.28 -38.91
N ALA A 127 -6.09 0.34 -38.41
CA ALA A 127 -6.46 1.24 -37.30
C ALA A 127 -5.74 0.88 -35.99
N VAL A 128 -5.58 -0.41 -35.69
CA VAL A 128 -4.85 -0.87 -34.49
C VAL A 128 -3.36 -0.52 -34.57
N VAL A 129 -2.73 -0.72 -35.74
CA VAL A 129 -1.31 -0.35 -35.96
C VAL A 129 -1.12 1.18 -35.97
N ALA A 130 -2.07 1.93 -36.51
CA ALA A 130 -2.04 3.40 -36.51
C ALA A 130 -2.23 4.00 -35.10
N VAL A 131 -3.07 3.40 -34.25
CA VAL A 131 -3.24 3.82 -32.85
C VAL A 131 -1.97 3.54 -32.05
N VAL A 132 -1.35 2.37 -32.22
CA VAL A 132 -0.05 2.06 -31.60
C VAL A 132 1.06 2.99 -32.11
N GLY A 133 1.08 3.31 -33.40
CA GLY A 133 2.05 4.26 -33.99
C GLY A 133 1.83 5.72 -33.56
N ALA A 134 0.59 6.17 -33.42
CA ALA A 134 0.24 7.51 -32.96
C ALA A 134 0.58 7.71 -31.47
N LEU A 135 0.41 6.67 -30.64
CA LEU A 135 0.81 6.68 -29.23
C LEU A 135 2.34 6.83 -29.08
N VAL A 136 3.13 6.19 -29.96
CA VAL A 136 4.59 6.33 -29.99
C VAL A 136 5.05 7.71 -30.48
N MET A 137 4.37 8.30 -31.47
CA MET A 137 4.69 9.64 -31.97
C MET A 137 4.28 10.79 -31.04
N PHE A 138 3.19 10.63 -30.28
CA PHE A 138 2.77 11.64 -29.30
C PHE A 138 3.76 11.74 -28.12
N SER A 139 4.39 10.62 -27.73
CA SER A 139 5.42 10.59 -26.69
C SER A 139 6.73 11.31 -27.06
N VAL A 140 6.97 11.61 -28.34
CA VAL A 140 8.20 12.26 -28.82
C VAL A 140 7.99 13.76 -29.12
N ARG A 141 6.75 14.21 -29.35
CA ARG A 141 6.47 15.59 -29.81
C ARG A 141 6.25 16.61 -28.69
N ASP A 142 5.90 16.21 -27.48
CA ASP A 142 5.72 17.13 -26.34
C ASP A 142 7.04 17.64 -25.73
N SER A 143 8.20 17.27 -26.29
CA SER A 143 9.51 17.62 -25.73
C SER A 143 10.11 18.94 -26.26
N VAL A 144 9.42 19.74 -27.08
CA VAL A 144 9.98 20.99 -27.63
C VAL A 144 8.90 22.10 -27.79
N HIS A 145 9.15 23.25 -27.14
CA HIS A 145 8.45 24.57 -27.16
C HIS A 145 7.26 24.74 -26.17
N ASP A 146 7.13 25.80 -25.38
CA ASP A 146 7.86 27.08 -25.22
C ASP A 146 7.44 27.72 -23.88
N SER A 147 8.27 28.53 -23.22
CA SER A 147 7.81 29.48 -22.18
C SER A 147 8.89 30.52 -21.79
N LYS A 148 8.62 31.78 -22.12
CA LYS A 148 9.18 32.97 -21.45
C LYS A 148 8.05 33.79 -20.79
N PRO A 149 8.35 34.62 -19.77
CA PRO A 149 7.44 34.88 -18.66
C PRO A 149 6.68 36.22 -18.75
N ALA A 150 5.53 36.30 -18.06
CA ALA A 150 4.88 37.57 -17.72
C ALA A 150 4.57 37.61 -16.21
N ALA A 151 5.05 38.68 -15.55
CA ALA A 151 4.86 38.95 -14.13
C ALA A 151 3.48 39.55 -13.84
N ARG A 152 2.78 39.05 -12.80
CA ARG A 152 1.69 39.78 -12.11
C ARG A 152 1.71 39.48 -10.61
N HIS A 153 1.43 40.53 -9.83
CA HIS A 153 1.48 40.59 -8.37
C HIS A 153 0.61 39.55 -7.65
N LEU A 154 1.15 38.97 -6.57
CA LEU A 154 0.49 38.06 -5.63
C LEU A 154 -0.23 38.84 -4.51
N PRO A 155 -1.45 38.45 -4.10
CA PRO A 155 -2.05 38.87 -2.84
C PRO A 155 -1.47 38.09 -1.64
N ASP A 156 -1.63 38.68 -0.45
CA ASP A 156 -1.07 38.24 0.84
C ASP A 156 -1.39 36.76 1.21
N PRO A 157 -0.36 35.90 1.39
CA PRO A 157 -0.51 34.45 1.64
C PRO A 157 -1.06 34.07 3.02
N SER A 158 -1.28 35.02 3.93
CA SER A 158 -1.77 34.77 5.28
C SER A 158 -3.24 34.29 5.33
N ALA A 159 -4.13 34.90 4.53
CA ALA A 159 -5.57 34.63 4.60
C ALA A 159 -6.01 33.36 3.84
N ALA A 160 -5.24 32.91 2.84
CA ALA A 160 -5.54 31.69 2.10
C ALA A 160 -5.24 30.41 2.91
N ALA A 161 -4.23 30.47 3.78
CA ALA A 161 -3.81 29.34 4.61
C ALA A 161 -4.85 28.95 5.69
N GLU A 162 -5.60 29.92 6.25
CA GLU A 162 -6.63 29.66 7.26
C GLU A 162 -7.94 29.09 6.69
N LYS A 163 -8.26 29.38 5.42
CA LYS A 163 -9.45 28.84 4.76
C LYS A 163 -9.22 27.41 4.25
N GLN A 164 -8.01 27.12 3.76
CA GLN A 164 -7.62 25.81 3.24
C GLN A 164 -7.41 24.76 4.34
N THR A 165 -7.03 25.18 5.55
CA THR A 165 -6.99 24.30 6.72
C THR A 165 -8.41 23.87 7.13
N ARG A 166 -9.39 24.78 7.21
CA ARG A 166 -10.79 24.44 7.60
C ARG A 166 -11.50 23.48 6.65
N GLU A 167 -11.24 23.55 5.34
CA GLU A 167 -11.82 22.60 4.36
C GLU A 167 -11.14 21.23 4.39
N GLY A 168 -9.82 21.17 4.66
CA GLY A 168 -9.11 19.91 4.91
C GLY A 168 -9.62 19.13 6.14
N TRP A 169 -10.06 19.85 7.19
CA TRP A 169 -10.66 19.22 8.37
C TRP A 169 -12.06 18.63 8.12
N ARG A 170 -12.83 19.18 7.17
CA ARG A 170 -14.13 18.62 6.75
C ARG A 170 -13.98 17.33 5.93
N GLY A 171 -12.92 17.21 5.12
CA GLY A 171 -12.55 15.95 4.44
C GLY A 171 -12.12 14.86 5.42
N TYR A 172 -11.35 15.24 6.45
CA TYR A 172 -10.90 14.33 7.52
C TYR A 172 -12.06 13.76 8.37
N GLN A 173 -13.21 14.46 8.46
CA GLN A 173 -14.40 13.92 9.13
C GLN A 173 -15.11 12.82 8.33
N LYS A 174 -14.97 12.78 6.99
CA LYS A 174 -15.46 11.65 6.16
C LYS A 174 -14.56 10.42 6.27
N GLU A 175 -13.24 10.59 6.37
CA GLU A 175 -12.27 9.50 6.65
C GLU A 175 -12.48 8.85 8.02
N LYS A 176 -13.07 9.56 8.97
CA LYS A 176 -13.43 9.03 10.29
C LYS A 176 -14.36 7.80 10.21
N ASN A 177 -15.08 7.64 9.10
CA ASN A 177 -15.94 6.49 8.83
C ASN A 177 -15.24 5.33 8.10
N PHE A 178 -14.04 5.52 7.54
CA PHE A 178 -13.40 4.53 6.66
C PHE A 178 -12.82 3.33 7.41
N PHE A 179 -12.15 3.55 8.54
CA PHE A 179 -11.68 2.46 9.41
C PHE A 179 -12.80 1.79 10.20
N SER A 180 -14.01 2.33 10.20
CA SER A 180 -15.20 1.68 10.75
C SER A 180 -15.96 0.82 9.72
N THR A 181 -15.56 0.81 8.45
CA THR A 181 -16.26 0.14 7.35
C THR A 181 -15.43 -0.92 6.63
N ILE A 182 -14.22 -1.26 7.11
CA ILE A 182 -13.49 -2.43 6.59
C ILE A 182 -14.29 -3.68 6.96
N PRO A 183 -14.76 -4.50 6.00
CA PRO A 183 -15.43 -5.75 6.31
C PRO A 183 -14.50 -6.65 7.11
N THR A 184 -15.00 -7.16 8.25
CA THR A 184 -14.35 -8.13 9.14
C THR A 184 -13.60 -9.21 8.36
N GLU A 185 -14.31 -9.75 7.36
CA GLU A 185 -13.91 -10.91 6.56
C GLU A 185 -12.60 -10.71 5.78
N VAL A 186 -12.22 -9.46 5.48
CA VAL A 186 -10.97 -9.10 4.78
C VAL A 186 -9.78 -9.04 5.74
N VAL A 187 -9.98 -8.45 6.93
CA VAL A 187 -8.99 -8.47 8.01
C VAL A 187 -8.74 -9.91 8.44
N ASP A 188 -9.81 -10.67 8.55
CA ASP A 188 -9.79 -12.05 8.97
C ASP A 188 -8.95 -12.97 8.06
N LYS A 189 -9.17 -12.92 6.75
CA LYS A 189 -8.42 -13.76 5.80
C LYS A 189 -6.96 -13.34 5.65
N GLN A 190 -6.65 -12.04 5.73
CA GLN A 190 -5.29 -11.52 5.55
C GLN A 190 -4.37 -11.85 6.73
N PHE A 191 -4.91 -12.01 7.94
CA PHE A 191 -4.14 -12.24 9.17
C PHE A 191 -4.32 -13.65 9.79
N GLY A 192 -4.96 -14.58 9.07
CA GLY A 192 -5.07 -15.98 9.49
C GLY A 192 -6.18 -16.26 10.51
N TRP A 193 -7.24 -15.44 10.51
CA TRP A 193 -8.45 -15.67 11.30
C TRP A 193 -9.31 -16.74 10.64
N THR A 194 -9.72 -17.72 11.46
CA THR A 194 -10.56 -18.85 11.06
C THR A 194 -11.87 -18.79 11.84
N GLY A 195 -12.72 -17.81 11.52
CA GLY A 195 -14.15 -17.83 11.83
C GLY A 195 -14.57 -17.61 13.30
N GLY A 196 -15.36 -16.56 13.52
CA GLY A 196 -16.32 -16.44 14.62
C GLY A 196 -15.80 -15.86 15.94
N LYS A 197 -16.72 -15.57 16.87
CA LYS A 197 -16.49 -15.01 18.21
C LYS A 197 -15.44 -15.79 19.01
N TRP A 198 -14.19 -15.35 18.97
CA TRP A 198 -13.14 -15.82 19.87
C TRP A 198 -12.52 -14.59 20.52
N GLN A 199 -12.17 -14.68 21.80
CA GLN A 199 -11.63 -13.54 22.56
C GLN A 199 -10.10 -13.58 22.63
N PHE A 200 -9.53 -14.78 22.82
CA PHE A 200 -8.08 -14.99 22.86
C PHE A 200 -7.68 -16.31 22.20
N LYS A 201 -6.58 -16.28 21.45
CA LYS A 201 -5.94 -17.45 20.86
C LYS A 201 -4.49 -17.54 21.34
N GLN A 202 -4.17 -18.57 22.14
CA GLN A 202 -2.80 -18.86 22.55
C GLN A 202 -2.07 -19.64 21.46
N ILE A 203 -0.98 -19.09 20.95
CA ILE A 203 -0.11 -19.74 19.98
C ILE A 203 0.92 -20.56 20.75
N LYS A 204 0.59 -21.82 21.04
CA LYS A 204 1.36 -22.76 21.89
C LYS A 204 2.86 -22.87 21.58
N LYS A 205 3.29 -22.61 20.34
CA LYS A 205 4.71 -22.69 19.95
C LYS A 205 5.56 -21.46 20.33
N ARG A 206 4.95 -20.35 20.74
CA ARG A 206 5.65 -19.06 20.91
C ARG A 206 5.34 -18.30 22.19
N GLY A 207 4.52 -18.82 23.11
CA GLY A 207 4.10 -18.06 24.29
C GLY A 207 3.36 -16.77 23.92
N SER A 208 2.76 -16.71 22.72
CA SER A 208 2.09 -15.53 22.19
C SER A 208 0.57 -15.66 22.31
N ILE A 209 -0.08 -14.57 22.70
CA ILE A 209 -1.53 -14.43 22.75
C ILE A 209 -1.97 -13.42 21.70
N GLU A 210 -2.88 -13.83 20.84
CA GLU A 210 -3.62 -12.95 19.96
C GLU A 210 -5.00 -12.66 20.56
N ALA A 211 -5.28 -11.39 20.80
CA ALA A 211 -6.55 -10.85 21.25
C ALA A 211 -7.25 -10.20 20.05
N GLY A 212 -8.27 -10.86 19.51
CA GLY A 212 -8.89 -10.42 18.27
C GLY A 212 -10.30 -10.92 18.03
N GLY A 213 -11.02 -10.21 17.16
CA GLY A 213 -12.45 -10.33 16.94
C GLY A 213 -13.21 -9.08 17.42
N HIS A 214 -14.32 -8.77 16.73
CA HIS A 214 -15.14 -7.57 16.92
C HIS A 214 -15.71 -7.28 18.32
N GLU A 215 -15.64 -8.23 19.24
CA GLU A 215 -16.16 -8.09 20.60
C GLU A 215 -15.06 -7.95 21.65
N VAL A 216 -13.77 -8.14 21.29
CA VAL A 216 -12.67 -8.04 22.26
C VAL A 216 -12.54 -6.61 22.75
N SER A 217 -12.72 -6.44 24.05
CA SER A 217 -12.64 -5.18 24.79
C SER A 217 -11.55 -5.24 25.86
N ASP A 218 -11.30 -4.13 26.53
CA ASP A 218 -10.34 -4.05 27.62
C ASP A 218 -10.70 -4.97 28.81
N ASP A 219 -12.00 -5.17 29.07
CA ASP A 219 -12.46 -6.05 30.16
C ASP A 219 -12.12 -7.52 29.94
N ASP A 220 -12.00 -7.95 28.68
CA ASP A 220 -11.70 -9.34 28.35
C ASP A 220 -10.29 -9.74 28.79
N PHE A 221 -9.39 -8.77 29.02
CA PHE A 221 -8.03 -9.06 29.50
C PHE A 221 -8.03 -9.73 30.88
N LYS A 222 -9.13 -9.68 31.65
CA LYS A 222 -9.32 -10.51 32.86
C LYS A 222 -9.14 -12.00 32.59
N LEU A 223 -9.43 -12.47 31.38
CA LEU A 223 -9.27 -13.87 30.98
C LEU A 223 -7.80 -14.28 30.79
N LEU A 224 -6.90 -13.30 30.72
CA LEU A 224 -5.46 -13.51 30.61
C LEU A 224 -4.76 -13.64 31.96
N VAL A 225 -5.45 -13.32 33.06
CA VAL A 225 -4.89 -13.43 34.41
C VAL A 225 -4.41 -14.86 34.67
N GLY A 226 -3.14 -14.98 35.06
CA GLY A 226 -2.51 -16.27 35.37
C GLY A 226 -2.16 -17.12 34.14
N LYS A 227 -2.27 -16.59 32.92
CA LYS A 227 -1.78 -17.26 31.71
C LYS A 227 -0.29 -17.01 31.53
N ASP A 228 0.42 -18.02 31.04
CA ASP A 228 1.83 -17.90 30.70
C ASP A 228 1.99 -17.45 29.24
N PHE A 229 2.41 -16.20 29.07
CA PHE A 229 2.69 -15.58 27.78
C PHE A 229 3.66 -14.39 27.94
N ASP A 230 4.45 -14.14 26.91
CA ASP A 230 5.42 -13.06 26.84
C ASP A 230 5.18 -12.14 25.63
N GLN A 231 4.19 -12.46 24.79
CA GLN A 231 3.78 -11.63 23.65
C GLN A 231 2.28 -11.44 23.63
N LEU A 232 1.85 -10.20 23.48
CA LEU A 232 0.45 -9.85 23.32
C LEU A 232 0.24 -9.08 22.01
N LYS A 233 -0.73 -9.54 21.22
CA LYS A 233 -1.14 -8.90 19.97
C LYS A 233 -2.60 -8.53 20.00
N LEU A 234 -2.91 -7.25 19.81
CA LEU A 234 -4.26 -6.74 19.57
C LEU A 234 -4.48 -6.66 18.06
N THR A 235 -5.48 -7.37 17.55
CA THR A 235 -5.82 -7.35 16.11
C THR A 235 -6.60 -6.09 15.72
N MET A 236 -6.72 -5.81 14.42
CA MET A 236 -7.40 -4.62 13.90
C MET A 236 -8.85 -4.48 14.35
N GLU A 237 -9.55 -5.60 14.53
CA GLU A 237 -10.96 -5.60 14.89
C GLU A 237 -11.24 -5.39 16.37
N SER A 238 -10.19 -5.49 17.19
CA SER A 238 -10.31 -5.34 18.63
C SER A 238 -10.81 -3.95 18.99
N LYS A 239 -11.77 -3.89 19.90
CA LYS A 239 -12.26 -2.65 20.52
C LYS A 239 -11.39 -2.19 21.69
N ALA A 240 -10.40 -2.98 22.10
CA ALA A 240 -9.52 -2.65 23.22
C ALA A 240 -8.73 -1.35 22.94
N THR A 241 -8.74 -0.44 23.91
CA THR A 241 -7.92 0.78 23.86
C THR A 241 -6.53 0.56 24.46
N GLY A 242 -6.35 -0.56 25.16
CA GLY A 242 -5.15 -0.88 25.93
C GLY A 242 -5.33 -0.63 27.44
N SER A 243 -6.49 -0.13 27.87
CA SER A 243 -6.82 -0.02 29.30
C SER A 243 -6.85 -1.39 29.99
N GLY A 244 -7.14 -2.45 29.25
CA GLY A 244 -7.15 -3.83 29.76
C GLY A 244 -5.80 -4.35 30.21
N LEU A 245 -4.70 -3.66 29.85
CA LEU A 245 -3.36 -4.00 30.32
C LEU A 245 -3.24 -3.99 31.84
N ASP A 246 -4.07 -3.22 32.56
CA ASP A 246 -4.13 -3.19 34.03
C ASP A 246 -4.44 -4.59 34.61
N TYR A 247 -5.26 -5.39 33.91
CA TYR A 247 -5.62 -6.74 34.39
C TYR A 247 -4.45 -7.72 34.32
N ILE A 248 -3.43 -7.43 33.52
CA ILE A 248 -2.28 -8.30 33.33
C ILE A 248 -0.98 -7.67 33.84
N GLU A 249 -1.08 -6.68 34.74
CA GLU A 249 0.05 -6.14 35.47
C GLU A 249 0.89 -7.29 36.08
N GLY A 250 2.21 -7.20 35.97
CA GLY A 250 3.15 -8.23 36.45
C GLY A 250 3.44 -9.39 35.49
N HIS A 251 2.76 -9.48 34.33
CA HIS A 251 3.16 -10.41 33.28
C HIS A 251 4.51 -10.01 32.68
N LYS A 252 5.34 -10.99 32.32
CA LYS A 252 6.67 -10.78 31.74
C LYS A 252 6.63 -10.53 30.23
N LEU A 253 5.84 -9.54 29.82
CA LEU A 253 5.70 -9.19 28.42
C LEU A 253 7.02 -8.67 27.84
N GLN A 254 7.48 -9.32 26.76
CA GLN A 254 8.66 -8.94 25.99
C GLN A 254 8.29 -8.25 24.67
N SER A 255 7.12 -8.56 24.10
CA SER A 255 6.62 -7.96 22.87
C SER A 255 5.16 -7.56 22.99
N PHE A 256 4.85 -6.34 22.55
CA PHE A 256 3.49 -5.86 22.40
C PHE A 256 3.23 -5.42 20.97
N TRP A 257 2.14 -5.88 20.39
CA TRP A 257 1.70 -5.47 19.06
C TRP A 257 0.26 -4.99 19.11
N SER A 258 0.03 -3.71 18.88
CA SER A 258 -1.32 -3.20 18.61
C SER A 258 -1.50 -2.97 17.11
N MET A 259 -2.52 -3.60 16.54
CA MET A 259 -3.12 -3.17 15.27
C MET A 259 -4.50 -2.54 15.50
N SER A 260 -4.95 -2.41 16.75
CA SER A 260 -6.25 -1.83 17.03
C SER A 260 -6.24 -0.34 16.70
N PRO A 261 -7.21 0.14 15.89
CA PRO A 261 -7.35 1.57 15.62
C PRO A 261 -7.82 2.35 16.85
N ARG A 262 -8.21 1.66 17.94
CA ARG A 262 -8.67 2.26 19.19
C ARG A 262 -7.59 2.39 20.25
N PHE A 263 -6.40 1.80 20.04
CA PHE A 263 -5.29 1.95 20.97
C PHE A 263 -4.98 3.43 21.21
N ASP A 264 -4.88 3.85 22.46
CA ASP A 264 -4.80 5.26 22.82
C ASP A 264 -3.62 5.58 23.76
N ASP A 265 -3.49 6.84 24.15
CA ASP A 265 -2.47 7.32 25.09
C ASP A 265 -2.55 6.61 26.45
N GLY A 266 -3.75 6.26 26.91
CA GLY A 266 -3.95 5.54 28.16
C GLY A 266 -3.42 4.11 28.07
N GLY A 267 -3.62 3.44 26.94
CA GLY A 267 -3.00 2.15 26.65
C GLY A 267 -1.48 2.25 26.50
N ALA A 268 -0.98 3.28 25.84
CA ALA A 268 0.47 3.51 25.70
C ALA A 268 1.17 3.76 27.05
N ALA A 269 0.53 4.51 27.95
CA ALA A 269 1.06 4.77 29.29
C ALA A 269 1.23 3.47 30.11
N ARG A 270 0.26 2.55 30.03
CA ARG A 270 0.26 1.26 30.72
C ARG A 270 1.33 0.29 30.23
N LEU A 271 1.91 0.52 29.05
CA LEU A 271 3.08 -0.25 28.63
C LEU A 271 4.25 -0.11 29.63
N ALA A 272 4.29 0.98 30.40
CA ALA A 272 5.30 1.21 31.45
C ALA A 272 5.29 0.14 32.55
N ASP A 273 4.16 -0.52 32.78
CA ASP A 273 4.01 -1.57 33.79
C ASP A 273 4.65 -2.91 33.36
N PHE A 274 5.18 -2.96 32.13
CA PHE A 274 5.88 -4.11 31.55
C PHE A 274 7.35 -3.77 31.27
N PRO A 275 8.22 -3.74 32.31
CA PRO A 275 9.61 -3.30 32.18
C PRO A 275 10.49 -4.24 31.33
N ASP A 276 9.99 -5.43 31.01
CA ASP A 276 10.65 -6.41 30.15
C ASP A 276 10.37 -6.21 28.65
N LEU A 277 9.51 -5.25 28.27
CA LEU A 277 9.22 -4.95 26.87
C LEU A 277 10.48 -4.55 26.10
N THR A 278 10.78 -5.33 25.06
CA THR A 278 11.89 -5.09 24.13
C THR A 278 11.41 -4.67 22.75
N LEU A 279 10.17 -4.99 22.39
CA LEU A 279 9.57 -4.70 21.09
C LEU A 279 8.15 -4.19 21.25
N VAL A 280 7.89 -3.02 20.66
CA VAL A 280 6.55 -2.44 20.55
C VAL A 280 6.24 -2.22 19.08
N LYS A 281 5.08 -2.70 18.64
CA LYS A 281 4.55 -2.47 17.29
C LYS A 281 3.19 -1.79 17.39
N ILE A 282 3.02 -0.66 16.72
CA ILE A 282 1.76 0.09 16.70
C ILE A 282 1.39 0.34 15.25
N HIS A 283 0.28 -0.25 14.82
CA HIS A 283 -0.20 -0.19 13.44
C HIS A 283 -1.61 0.41 13.38
N PHE A 284 -1.89 1.20 12.34
CA PHE A 284 -3.22 1.72 12.01
C PHE A 284 -3.87 2.60 13.09
N THR A 285 -3.06 3.17 14.00
CA THR A 285 -3.54 4.00 15.11
C THR A 285 -3.40 5.50 14.76
N ARG A 286 -4.49 6.26 14.84
CA ARG A 286 -4.53 7.69 14.43
C ARG A 286 -4.77 8.68 15.55
N ASN A 287 -5.04 8.21 16.76
CA ASN A 287 -5.46 8.98 17.94
C ASN A 287 -4.35 9.18 18.98
N LEU A 288 -3.12 8.73 18.73
CA LEU A 288 -1.99 8.94 19.65
C LEU A 288 -1.53 10.39 19.66
N THR A 289 -1.32 10.95 20.86
CA THR A 289 -0.68 12.25 21.04
C THR A 289 0.82 12.10 21.31
N VAL A 290 1.54 13.22 21.38
CA VAL A 290 2.97 13.24 21.76
C VAL A 290 3.21 12.56 23.10
N GLN A 291 2.23 12.57 24.01
CA GLN A 291 2.37 11.95 25.32
C GLN A 291 2.57 10.43 25.24
N ALA A 292 1.79 9.73 24.40
CA ALA A 292 2.00 8.30 24.14
C ALA A 292 3.44 7.96 23.73
N PHE A 293 4.03 8.78 22.85
CA PHE A 293 5.43 8.59 22.41
C PHE A 293 6.45 8.85 23.53
N ARG A 294 6.17 9.78 24.46
CA ARG A 294 7.02 9.99 25.64
C ARG A 294 6.96 8.79 26.58
N ASP A 295 5.78 8.22 26.77
CA ASP A 295 5.59 7.07 27.65
C ASP A 295 6.26 5.82 27.06
N ILE A 296 6.11 5.58 25.76
CA ILE A 296 6.86 4.53 25.04
C ILE A 296 8.38 4.74 25.15
N ALA A 297 8.85 5.99 25.03
CA ALA A 297 10.28 6.30 25.11
C ALA A 297 10.90 6.01 26.49
N ARG A 298 10.09 5.97 27.55
CA ARG A 298 10.53 5.68 28.93
C ARG A 298 10.71 4.18 29.20
N LEU A 299 10.28 3.31 28.30
CA LEU A 299 10.41 1.86 28.47
C LEU A 299 11.89 1.45 28.60
N PRO A 300 12.30 0.86 29.75
CA PRO A 300 13.70 0.76 30.13
C PRO A 300 14.49 -0.26 29.29
N LYS A 301 13.80 -1.19 28.62
CA LYS A 301 14.43 -2.24 27.81
C LYS A 301 14.05 -2.18 26.33
N LEU A 302 13.30 -1.17 25.89
CA LEU A 302 12.83 -1.07 24.51
C LEU A 302 14.01 -1.05 23.52
N ARG A 303 14.03 -1.99 22.58
CA ARG A 303 15.04 -2.11 21.53
C ARG A 303 14.47 -1.86 20.15
N GLY A 304 13.22 -2.25 19.91
CA GLY A 304 12.54 -2.09 18.64
C GLY A 304 11.21 -1.35 18.78
N LEU A 305 11.00 -0.38 17.91
CA LEU A 305 9.72 0.30 17.73
C LEU A 305 9.33 0.26 16.25
N GLU A 306 8.14 -0.28 15.96
CA GLU A 306 7.58 -0.34 14.62
C GLU A 306 6.27 0.46 14.57
N LEU A 307 6.22 1.45 13.68
CA LEU A 307 5.08 2.35 13.48
C LEU A 307 4.61 2.22 12.04
N ARG A 308 3.42 1.65 11.83
CA ARG A 308 2.85 1.45 10.49
C ARG A 308 1.51 2.13 10.36
N SER A 309 1.33 3.02 9.38
CA SER A 309 0.06 3.74 9.19
C SER A 309 -0.40 4.46 10.47
N VAL A 310 0.57 4.98 11.25
CA VAL A 310 0.34 5.71 12.49
C VAL A 310 0.34 7.21 12.19
N LYS A 311 -0.63 7.94 12.76
CA LYS A 311 -0.59 9.40 12.69
C LYS A 311 0.53 9.93 13.59
N MET A 312 1.46 10.68 13.01
CA MET A 312 2.62 11.22 13.73
C MET A 312 2.36 12.68 14.15
N PRO A 313 2.06 12.96 15.44
CA PRO A 313 1.91 14.33 15.89
C PRO A 313 3.25 15.07 15.89
N ALA A 314 3.20 16.40 15.69
CA ALA A 314 4.39 17.25 15.76
C ALA A 314 5.08 17.07 17.13
N GLY A 315 6.38 16.76 17.12
CA GLY A 315 7.15 16.46 18.33
C GLY A 315 7.14 14.98 18.76
N ALA A 316 6.48 14.08 18.04
CA ALA A 316 6.56 12.63 18.31
C ALA A 316 8.01 12.11 18.22
N LEU A 317 8.76 12.50 17.18
CA LEU A 317 10.17 12.11 17.03
C LEU A 317 11.09 12.79 18.06
N GLU A 318 10.72 13.99 18.53
CA GLU A 318 11.39 14.64 19.68
C GLU A 318 11.23 13.76 20.93
N ALA A 319 9.99 13.37 21.24
CA ALA A 319 9.71 12.49 22.38
C ALA A 319 10.42 11.13 22.27
N LEU A 320 10.38 10.48 21.10
CA LEU A 320 11.06 9.20 20.87
C LEU A 320 12.59 9.28 20.98
N SER A 321 13.17 10.47 20.74
CA SER A 321 14.62 10.64 20.83
C SER A 321 15.18 10.53 22.25
N GLU A 322 14.32 10.55 23.27
CA GLU A 322 14.69 10.28 24.66
C GLU A 322 14.85 8.78 24.97
N CYS A 323 14.42 7.89 24.06
CA CYS A 323 14.54 6.44 24.21
C CYS A 323 15.99 5.97 23.92
N ARG A 324 16.90 6.14 24.89
CA ARG A 324 18.33 5.86 24.71
C ARG A 324 18.67 4.38 24.47
N THR A 325 17.73 3.48 24.72
CA THR A 325 17.87 2.03 24.58
C THR A 325 17.54 1.53 23.17
N LEU A 326 16.84 2.35 22.37
CA LEU A 326 16.31 2.00 21.06
C LEU A 326 17.43 1.68 20.06
N ARG A 327 17.28 0.55 19.35
CA ARG A 327 18.22 0.05 18.34
C ARG A 327 17.60 -0.02 16.95
N LYS A 328 16.29 -0.24 16.87
CA LYS A 328 15.51 -0.39 15.64
C LYS A 328 14.31 0.56 15.69
N LEU A 329 14.21 1.44 14.71
CA LEU A 329 13.02 2.27 14.47
C LEU A 329 12.54 2.04 13.04
N MET A 330 11.30 1.61 12.91
CA MET A 330 10.66 1.44 11.61
C MET A 330 9.44 2.34 11.53
N MET A 331 9.37 3.10 10.46
CA MET A 331 8.23 3.94 10.12
C MET A 331 7.83 3.64 8.68
N GLU A 332 6.61 3.16 8.52
CA GLU A 332 6.02 2.85 7.22
C GLU A 332 4.65 3.52 7.13
N MET A 333 4.45 4.40 6.16
CA MET A 333 3.20 5.19 6.03
C MET A 333 2.84 5.95 7.33
N ALA A 334 3.84 6.32 8.14
CA ALA A 334 3.65 7.03 9.40
C ALA A 334 3.71 8.53 9.14
N GLU A 335 2.57 9.21 9.12
CA GLU A 335 2.47 10.57 8.58
C GLU A 335 1.72 11.54 9.49
N PRO A 336 2.02 12.86 9.40
CA PRO A 336 3.08 13.47 8.61
C PRO A 336 4.47 13.37 9.25
N VAL A 337 5.51 13.16 8.43
CA VAL A 337 6.93 13.27 8.83
C VAL A 337 7.69 13.99 7.72
N VAL A 338 8.37 15.09 8.05
CA VAL A 338 9.21 15.86 7.10
C VAL A 338 10.70 15.77 7.46
N ASN A 339 11.58 16.18 6.53
CA ASN A 339 13.04 16.11 6.70
C ASN A 339 13.54 16.58 8.07
N LYS A 340 13.10 17.77 8.52
CA LYS A 340 13.55 18.38 9.78
C LYS A 340 13.14 17.58 11.02
N ASP A 341 12.09 16.77 10.94
CA ASP A 341 11.61 15.97 12.05
C ASP A 341 12.57 14.81 12.37
N LEU A 342 13.53 14.50 11.48
CA LEU A 342 14.58 13.51 11.74
C LEU A 342 15.73 14.06 12.60
N ALA A 343 15.85 15.38 12.77
CA ALA A 343 16.93 15.98 13.56
C ALA A 343 17.04 15.42 14.99
N PRO A 344 15.94 15.23 15.74
CA PRO A 344 15.96 14.63 17.07
C PRO A 344 16.58 13.24 17.13
N LEU A 345 16.37 12.41 16.09
CA LEU A 345 16.83 11.02 16.04
C LEU A 345 18.36 10.91 16.02
N THR A 346 19.08 12.00 15.70
CA THR A 346 20.55 12.05 15.78
C THR A 346 21.09 11.88 17.21
N ARG A 347 20.24 12.09 18.24
CA ARG A 347 20.59 11.81 19.65
C ARG A 347 20.60 10.32 20.00
N LEU A 348 19.96 9.47 19.20
CA LEU A 348 19.85 8.02 19.45
C LEU A 348 21.14 7.28 19.08
N ARG A 349 22.16 7.37 19.95
CA ARG A 349 23.51 6.82 19.69
C ARG A 349 23.56 5.30 19.48
N HIS A 350 22.55 4.58 19.96
CA HIS A 350 22.42 3.13 19.84
C HIS A 350 21.52 2.67 18.68
N LEU A 351 20.90 3.60 17.95
CA LEU A 351 20.11 3.27 16.78
C LEU A 351 21.02 2.69 15.69
N ARG A 352 20.64 1.53 15.15
CA ARG A 352 21.38 0.79 14.11
C ARG A 352 20.52 0.52 12.89
N ILE A 353 19.22 0.36 13.08
CA ILE A 353 18.27 0.06 12.01
C ILE A 353 17.27 1.20 11.95
N LEU A 354 17.19 1.85 10.80
CA LEU A 354 16.19 2.87 10.51
C LEU A 354 15.50 2.54 9.19
N ARG A 355 14.16 2.43 9.24
CA ARG A 355 13.33 2.26 8.04
C ARG A 355 12.36 3.43 7.92
N LEU A 356 12.39 4.09 6.76
CA LEU A 356 11.63 5.29 6.42
C LEU A 356 10.93 5.06 5.09
N ASN A 357 9.81 4.32 5.11
CA ASN A 357 9.11 3.92 3.90
C ASN A 357 7.78 4.65 3.76
N SER A 358 7.47 5.07 2.54
CA SER A 358 6.17 5.68 2.21
C SER A 358 5.88 6.93 3.06
N LEU A 359 6.91 7.72 3.33
CA LEU A 359 6.79 8.95 4.13
C LEU A 359 6.54 10.21 3.28
N GLY A 360 6.60 10.10 1.94
CA GLY A 360 6.11 11.04 0.91
C GLY A 360 6.63 12.48 0.91
N GLN A 361 7.13 12.97 2.04
CA GLN A 361 7.62 14.33 2.29
C GLN A 361 9.12 14.31 2.64
N LEU A 362 9.78 13.17 2.45
CA LEU A 362 11.22 13.04 2.57
C LEU A 362 11.87 13.12 1.19
N ASP A 363 12.91 13.95 1.09
CA ASP A 363 13.76 14.13 -0.08
C ASP A 363 15.24 14.25 0.35
N ASP A 364 16.15 14.62 -0.56
CA ASP A 364 17.59 14.75 -0.26
C ASP A 364 17.91 15.64 0.95
N GLY A 365 16.99 16.55 1.33
CA GLY A 365 17.11 17.37 2.53
C GLY A 365 17.09 16.59 3.85
N CYS A 366 16.75 15.29 3.84
CA CYS A 366 16.87 14.43 5.02
C CYS A 366 18.32 13.96 5.29
N MET A 367 19.19 14.01 4.28
CA MET A 367 20.56 13.46 4.37
C MET A 367 21.41 14.09 5.48
N PRO A 368 21.42 15.42 5.71
CA PRO A 368 22.19 16.01 6.81
C PRO A 368 21.86 15.45 8.21
N TYR A 369 20.67 14.87 8.39
CA TYR A 369 20.27 14.21 9.62
C TYR A 369 20.69 12.73 9.62
N ILE A 370 20.39 11.99 8.55
CA ILE A 370 20.73 10.56 8.42
C ILE A 370 22.24 10.34 8.53
N MET A 371 23.04 11.19 7.88
CA MET A 371 24.51 11.11 7.87
C MET A 371 25.15 11.28 9.26
N LYS A 372 24.43 11.89 10.22
CA LYS A 372 24.90 12.04 11.61
C LYS A 372 24.63 10.79 12.46
N MET A 373 23.83 9.85 11.97
CA MET A 373 23.49 8.62 12.66
C MET A 373 24.51 7.52 12.36
N ARG A 374 24.72 6.61 13.31
CA ARG A 374 25.62 5.45 13.16
C ARG A 374 24.84 4.19 12.76
N LEU A 375 24.13 4.28 11.65
CA LEU A 375 23.26 3.20 11.16
C LEU A 375 24.08 2.07 10.53
N GLU A 376 23.62 0.83 10.74
CA GLU A 376 24.07 -0.38 10.05
C GLU A 376 23.11 -0.80 8.95
N THR A 377 21.83 -0.48 9.11
CA THR A 377 20.77 -0.73 8.13
C THR A 377 19.94 0.53 7.97
N LEU A 378 19.82 0.96 6.72
CA LEU A 378 18.97 2.06 6.31
C LEU A 378 18.06 1.53 5.21
N GLU A 379 16.76 1.71 5.40
CA GLU A 379 15.80 1.46 4.35
C GLU A 379 15.01 2.73 4.09
N ILE A 380 15.02 3.14 2.83
CA ILE A 380 14.35 4.33 2.35
C ILE A 380 13.60 3.94 1.08
N GLY A 381 12.28 4.00 1.14
CA GLY A 381 11.42 3.63 0.02
C GLY A 381 10.30 4.62 -0.21
N LEU A 382 9.92 4.84 -1.48
CA LEU A 382 8.87 5.80 -1.87
C LEU A 382 9.11 7.20 -1.30
N THR A 383 10.31 7.71 -1.55
CA THR A 383 10.77 9.03 -1.11
C THR A 383 11.31 9.79 -2.31
N GLY A 384 11.38 11.12 -2.21
CA GLY A 384 12.01 11.98 -3.21
C GLY A 384 13.55 11.97 -3.19
N ILE A 385 14.19 10.87 -2.79
CA ILE A 385 15.66 10.77 -2.80
C ILE A 385 16.15 10.66 -4.24
N SER A 386 17.15 11.48 -4.58
CA SER A 386 17.80 11.47 -5.88
C SER A 386 19.17 10.79 -5.84
N ASP A 387 19.81 10.66 -7.00
CA ASP A 387 21.23 10.25 -7.10
C ASP A 387 22.16 11.11 -6.24
N ALA A 388 21.85 12.40 -6.04
CA ALA A 388 22.64 13.29 -5.20
C ALA A 388 22.51 12.93 -3.70
N GLY A 389 21.31 12.58 -3.25
CA GLY A 389 21.09 12.05 -1.91
C GLY A 389 21.79 10.71 -1.70
N LEU A 390 21.64 9.78 -2.65
CA LEU A 390 22.30 8.48 -2.61
C LEU A 390 23.84 8.60 -2.56
N ALA A 391 24.41 9.55 -3.32
CA ALA A 391 25.85 9.79 -3.34
C ALA A 391 26.42 10.20 -1.96
N GLN A 392 25.63 10.87 -1.10
CA GLN A 392 26.07 11.24 0.25
C GLN A 392 26.28 10.01 1.15
N LEU A 393 25.43 8.99 1.00
CA LEU A 393 25.48 7.75 1.78
C LEU A 393 26.78 6.95 1.56
N VAL A 394 27.53 7.22 0.48
CA VAL A 394 28.84 6.60 0.22
C VAL A 394 29.77 6.78 1.41
N SER A 395 29.75 7.93 2.07
CA SER A 395 30.64 8.20 3.22
C SER A 395 30.22 7.52 4.53
N MET A 396 29.03 6.90 4.61
CA MET A 396 28.55 6.20 5.80
C MET A 396 29.19 4.80 5.93
N LYS A 397 30.42 4.74 6.44
CA LYS A 397 31.18 3.49 6.61
C LYS A 397 30.52 2.45 7.53
N SER A 398 29.63 2.88 8.45
CA SER A 398 28.90 1.96 9.32
C SER A 398 27.77 1.22 8.59
N LEU A 399 27.30 1.75 7.46
CA LEU A 399 26.14 1.25 6.75
C LEU A 399 26.49 -0.04 6.00
N LYS A 400 25.93 -1.16 6.45
CA LYS A 400 26.15 -2.50 5.88
C LYS A 400 25.02 -2.93 4.95
N TYR A 401 23.82 -2.39 5.16
CA TYR A 401 22.62 -2.73 4.39
C TYR A 401 21.88 -1.47 3.99
N LEU A 402 21.60 -1.34 2.70
CA LEU A 402 20.79 -0.27 2.13
C LEU A 402 19.61 -0.89 1.37
N GLY A 403 18.40 -0.70 1.87
CA GLY A 403 17.17 -1.04 1.15
C GLY A 403 16.64 0.19 0.43
N LEU A 404 16.38 0.06 -0.86
CA LEU A 404 15.77 1.09 -1.70
C LEU A 404 14.50 0.52 -2.33
N SER A 405 13.38 1.22 -2.18
CA SER A 405 12.24 0.98 -3.06
C SER A 405 12.41 1.88 -4.28
N LEU A 406 12.64 1.24 -5.43
CA LEU A 406 12.89 1.92 -6.71
C LEU A 406 11.59 2.30 -7.44
N ALA A 407 10.44 2.16 -6.78
CA ALA A 407 9.17 2.46 -7.43
C ALA A 407 9.19 3.92 -7.92
N HIS A 408 9.03 4.06 -9.24
CA HIS A 408 9.36 5.30 -9.93
C HIS A 408 8.33 6.36 -9.55
N PRO A 409 8.72 7.58 -9.15
CA PRO A 409 7.77 8.65 -8.82
C PRO A 409 6.89 9.10 -10.00
N ASN A 410 7.13 8.57 -11.21
CA ASN A 410 6.35 8.81 -12.41
C ASN A 410 5.19 7.81 -12.59
N GLU A 411 5.03 6.83 -11.70
CA GLU A 411 3.81 6.02 -11.68
C GLU A 411 2.63 6.87 -11.17
N PRO A 412 1.51 6.93 -11.91
CA PRO A 412 0.35 7.76 -11.54
C PRO A 412 -0.18 7.48 -10.12
N GLU A 413 -0.06 6.24 -9.68
CA GLU A 413 -0.50 5.74 -8.37
C GLU A 413 0.37 6.25 -7.22
N ILE A 414 1.67 6.47 -7.49
CA ILE A 414 2.63 7.05 -6.54
C ILE A 414 2.49 8.57 -6.50
N ARG A 415 2.17 9.25 -7.62
CA ARG A 415 1.84 10.69 -7.62
C ARG A 415 0.62 11.05 -6.77
N ALA A 416 -0.34 10.14 -6.64
CA ALA A 416 -1.54 10.35 -5.81
C ALA A 416 -1.23 10.28 -4.30
N THR A 417 -0.20 9.52 -3.90
CA THR A 417 0.19 9.29 -2.49
C THR A 417 1.42 10.11 -2.08
N THR A 418 2.33 10.40 -3.00
CA THR A 418 3.46 11.32 -2.82
C THR A 418 3.10 12.66 -3.48
N ARG A 419 2.80 13.67 -2.66
CA ARG A 419 2.44 15.02 -3.12
C ARG A 419 3.43 15.53 -4.18
N GLU A 420 3.08 15.49 -5.47
CA GLU A 420 3.60 16.21 -6.68
C GLU A 420 5.09 16.66 -6.80
N LYS A 421 5.96 16.32 -5.84
CA LYS A 421 7.31 16.88 -5.63
C LYS A 421 8.37 15.82 -5.45
N ALA A 422 8.11 14.58 -5.87
CA ALA A 422 9.18 13.61 -5.94
C ALA A 422 10.14 14.03 -7.07
N GLY A 423 11.41 14.24 -6.72
CA GLY A 423 12.48 14.52 -7.69
C GLY A 423 12.68 13.37 -8.68
N PRO A 424 13.75 13.39 -9.50
CA PRO A 424 13.96 12.39 -10.56
C PRO A 424 14.09 10.93 -10.06
N GLY A 425 14.13 10.72 -8.75
CA GLY A 425 14.35 9.42 -8.13
C GLY A 425 15.83 9.01 -8.23
N ILE A 426 16.10 7.77 -7.82
CA ILE A 426 17.41 7.15 -7.97
C ILE A 426 17.45 6.48 -9.35
N SER A 427 18.43 6.86 -10.18
CA SER A 427 18.63 6.25 -11.48
C SER A 427 19.39 4.92 -11.37
N ALA A 428 19.23 4.05 -12.38
CA ALA A 428 20.02 2.82 -12.48
C ALA A 428 21.54 3.10 -12.51
N GLU A 429 21.95 4.22 -13.11
CA GLU A 429 23.35 4.65 -13.15
C GLU A 429 23.84 5.11 -11.77
N GLY A 430 23.06 5.94 -11.07
CA GLY A 430 23.34 6.40 -9.72
C GLY A 430 23.46 5.23 -8.74
N LEU A 431 22.55 4.25 -8.84
CA LEU A 431 22.60 3.02 -8.06
C LEU A 431 23.83 2.17 -8.38
N SER A 432 24.13 1.98 -9.66
CA SER A 432 25.33 1.26 -10.11
C SER A 432 26.60 1.94 -9.61
N ARG A 433 26.65 3.27 -9.62
CA ARG A 433 27.74 4.08 -9.08
C ARG A 433 27.89 3.86 -7.58
N PHE A 434 26.79 3.88 -6.82
CA PHE A 434 26.82 3.62 -5.38
C PHE A 434 27.39 2.22 -5.08
N LYS A 435 26.88 1.18 -5.74
CA LYS A 435 27.35 -0.21 -5.57
C LYS A 435 28.85 -0.36 -5.85
N ARG A 436 29.37 0.33 -6.87
CA ARG A 436 30.82 0.35 -7.16
C ARG A 436 31.65 1.04 -6.08
N LEU A 437 31.15 2.15 -5.52
CA LEU A 437 31.84 2.91 -4.47
C LEU A 437 31.73 2.29 -3.08
N ARG A 438 30.71 1.45 -2.85
CA ARG A 438 30.43 0.76 -1.58
C ARG A 438 30.15 -0.73 -1.77
N PRO A 439 31.14 -1.51 -2.24
CA PRO A 439 30.98 -2.96 -2.42
C PRO A 439 30.78 -3.71 -1.09
N ASP A 440 31.16 -3.09 0.03
CA ASP A 440 30.95 -3.58 1.40
C ASP A 440 29.50 -3.42 1.89
N CYS A 441 28.70 -2.58 1.21
CA CYS A 441 27.31 -2.33 1.55
C CYS A 441 26.39 -3.19 0.68
N LYS A 442 25.61 -4.08 1.30
CA LYS A 442 24.61 -4.88 0.61
C LYS A 442 23.41 -4.00 0.26
N VAL A 443 23.16 -3.85 -1.04
CA VAL A 443 22.05 -3.07 -1.55
C VAL A 443 20.92 -4.01 -1.97
N ARG A 444 19.71 -3.78 -1.44
CA ARG A 444 18.49 -4.47 -1.86
C ARG A 444 17.56 -3.50 -2.56
N GLU A 445 17.10 -3.89 -3.72
CA GLU A 445 16.05 -3.20 -4.49
C GLU A 445 14.74 -3.94 -4.25
N THR A 446 13.66 -3.19 -3.98
CA THR A 446 12.31 -3.75 -3.91
C THR A 446 11.42 -3.01 -4.91
N ASP A 447 10.97 -3.75 -5.93
CA ASP A 447 10.05 -3.26 -6.97
C ASP A 447 8.59 -3.27 -6.49
N ASP A 448 8.31 -3.82 -5.31
CA ASP A 448 6.98 -3.94 -4.75
C ASP A 448 6.83 -3.15 -3.43
N LEU A 449 5.64 -2.60 -3.24
CA LEU A 449 5.23 -2.05 -1.94
C LEU A 449 5.12 -3.13 -0.86
N SER A 450 5.05 -4.41 -1.26
CA SER A 450 4.92 -5.57 -0.37
C SER A 450 6.23 -6.16 0.16
N GLY A 451 7.39 -5.89 -0.47
CA GLY A 451 8.67 -6.55 -0.19
C GLY A 451 9.44 -5.98 0.98
N VAL A 452 8.88 -4.98 1.66
CA VAL A 452 9.39 -4.39 2.89
C VAL A 452 9.22 -5.36 4.08
N SER A 453 8.38 -6.38 3.99
CA SER A 453 8.30 -7.45 5.00
C SER A 453 9.41 -8.48 4.79
N LEU A 454 10.50 -8.39 5.56
CA LEU A 454 11.27 -9.52 6.10
C LEU A 454 12.43 -8.97 6.94
N PHE A 455 12.21 -8.83 8.26
CA PHE A 455 13.09 -9.16 9.40
C PHE A 455 12.40 -8.82 10.73
#